data_AF-A0A3N0I7J9-F1
#
_entry.id   AF-A0A3N0I7J9-F1
#
_cell.length_a   1.000
_cell.length_b   1.000
_cell.length_c   1.000
_cell.angle_alpha   90.00
_cell.angle_beta   90.00
_cell.angle_gamma   90.00
#
_symmetry.space_group_name_H-M   'P 1'
#
loop_
_entity.id
_entity.type
_entity.pdbx_description
1 polymer ?
#
loop_
_entity_poly.entity_id
_entity_poly.type
_entity_poly.pdbx_seq_one_letter_code
_entity_poly.pdbx_strand_id
1 'polypeptide(L)' 'MPNTPKIDRAHVISWLSEPRYSKYLEATRGDDAVALDLYLWNIGLAQAVLKDVSFFEVALRNAYDRAISSTWSGSDHWC' A
#
# COMPACT_ATOMS: atom_id res chain seq x y z
N MET A 1 1.08 13.41 34.46
CA MET A 1 1.38 12.50 33.33
C MET A 1 0.69 13.06 32.11
N PRO A 2 1.35 13.23 30.96
CA PRO A 2 0.69 13.79 29.78
C PRO A 2 -0.39 12.80 29.32
N ASN A 3 -1.53 13.36 28.96
CA ASN A 3 -2.76 12.67 28.59
C ASN A 3 -2.50 11.86 27.31
N THR A 4 -2.18 10.56 27.42
CA THR A 4 -2.04 9.69 26.25
C THR A 4 -3.39 9.66 25.54
N PRO A 5 -3.47 10.07 24.26
CA PRO A 5 -4.73 10.03 23.55
C PRO A 5 -5.21 8.58 23.53
N LYS A 6 -6.39 8.36 24.13
CA LYS A 6 -6.99 7.03 24.22
C LYS A 6 -7.47 6.66 22.81
N ILE A 7 -6.94 5.57 22.26
CA ILE A 7 -7.36 5.08 20.95
C ILE A 7 -8.81 4.61 21.05
N ASP A 8 -9.66 5.12 20.16
CA ASP A 8 -11.05 4.71 20.02
C ASP A 8 -11.18 3.76 18.82
N ARG A 9 -11.52 2.50 19.12
CA ARG A 9 -11.75 1.45 18.13
C ARG A 9 -12.81 1.84 17.10
N ALA A 10 -13.89 2.49 17.52
CA ALA A 10 -14.97 2.86 16.61
C ALA A 10 -14.48 3.89 15.57
N HIS A 11 -13.66 4.84 16.02
CA HIS A 11 -13.00 5.78 15.13
C HIS A 11 -12.01 5.09 14.18
N VAL A 12 -11.21 4.12 14.66
CA VAL A 12 -10.30 3.37 13.76
C VAL A 12 -11.07 2.59 12.69
N ILE A 13 -12.15 1.91 13.08
CA ILE A 13 -13.00 1.15 12.18
C ILE A 13 -13.65 2.05 11.11
N SER A 14 -14.02 3.30 11.44
CA SER A 14 -14.71 4.19 10.49
C SER A 14 -13.89 4.53 9.26
N TRP A 15 -12.56 4.66 9.39
CA TRP A 15 -11.66 4.94 8.26
C TRP A 15 -10.91 3.71 7.76
N LEU A 16 -10.63 2.71 8.62
CA LEU A 16 -9.89 1.51 8.22
C LEU A 16 -10.79 0.37 7.75
N SER A 17 -12.09 0.39 8.04
CA SER A 17 -13.05 -0.72 7.95
C SER A 17 -12.78 -1.86 8.95
N GLU A 18 -13.85 -2.46 9.44
CA GLU A 18 -13.82 -3.57 10.40
C GLU A 18 -13.05 -4.80 9.88
N PRO A 19 -13.23 -5.28 8.63
CA PRO A 19 -12.52 -6.47 8.15
C PRO A 19 -11.00 -6.31 8.04
N ARG A 20 -10.52 -5.08 7.87
CA ARG A 20 -9.08 -4.80 7.84
C ARG A 20 -8.53 -4.73 9.25
N TYR A 21 -9.22 -4.04 10.16
CA TYR A 21 -8.73 -3.86 11.52
C TYR A 21 -8.81 -5.14 12.36
N SER A 22 -9.81 -6.01 12.13
CA SER A 22 -9.99 -7.27 12.85
C SER A 22 -8.77 -8.19 12.78
N LYS A 23 -8.06 -8.23 11.64
CA LYS A 23 -6.83 -9.02 11.48
C LYS A 23 -5.72 -8.58 12.42
N TYR A 24 -5.58 -7.28 12.63
CA TYR A 24 -4.58 -6.73 13.54
C TYR A 24 -4.99 -6.93 14.99
N LEU A 25 -6.27 -6.77 15.32
CA LEU A 25 -6.79 -7.08 16.65
C LEU A 25 -6.59 -8.55 17.04
N GLU A 26 -6.82 -9.49 16.11
CA GLU A 26 -6.57 -10.91 16.36
C GLU A 26 -5.08 -11.17 16.64
N ALA A 27 -4.20 -10.59 15.83
CA ALA A 27 -2.74 -10.72 16.00
C ALA A 27 -2.23 -10.10 17.31
N THR A 28 -2.90 -9.08 17.85
CA THR A 28 -2.49 -8.35 19.06
C THR A 28 -3.32 -8.68 20.29
N ARG A 29 -4.13 -9.75 20.25
CA ARG A 29 -5.01 -10.19 21.36
C ARG A 29 -5.99 -9.12 21.82
N GLY A 30 -6.45 -8.28 20.89
CA GLY A 30 -7.46 -7.25 21.12
C GLY A 30 -6.93 -5.93 21.69
N ASP A 31 -5.60 -5.75 21.79
CA ASP A 31 -4.99 -4.47 22.15
C ASP A 31 -5.05 -3.50 20.98
N ASP A 32 -5.87 -2.45 21.11
CA ASP A 32 -6.08 -1.44 20.07
C ASP A 32 -4.84 -0.60 19.77
N ALA A 33 -3.99 -0.33 20.77
CA ALA A 33 -2.79 0.46 20.55
C ALA A 33 -1.79 -0.31 19.71
N VAL A 34 -1.54 -1.55 20.10
CA VAL A 34 -0.63 -2.43 19.36
C VAL A 34 -1.21 -2.78 17.99
N ALA A 35 -2.52 -2.96 17.86
CA ALA A 35 -3.17 -3.25 16.58
C ALA A 35 -3.01 -2.09 15.58
N LEU A 36 -3.24 -0.86 16.03
CA LEU A 36 -3.08 0.33 15.19
C LEU A 36 -1.62 0.53 14.80
N ASP A 37 -0.68 0.37 15.75
CA ASP A 37 0.76 0.47 15.47
C ASP A 37 1.21 -0.58 14.45
N LEU A 38 0.73 -1.82 14.56
CA LEU A 38 1.03 -2.88 13.60
C LEU A 38 0.47 -2.58 12.21
N TYR A 39 -0.74 -2.02 12.13
CA TYR A 39 -1.30 -1.55 10.86
C TYR A 39 -0.45 -0.43 10.23
N LEU A 40 -0.08 0.57 11.03
CA LEU A 40 0.72 1.71 10.56
C LEU A 40 2.12 1.26 10.10
N TRP A 41 2.72 0.29 10.78
CA TRP A 41 3.96 -0.32 10.34
C TRP A 41 3.80 -1.04 8.98
N ASN A 42 2.73 -1.83 8.83
CA ASN A 42 2.47 -2.56 7.59
C ASN A 42 2.24 -1.62 6.38
N ILE A 43 1.48 -0.53 6.56
CA ILE A 43 1.28 0.44 5.47
C ILE A 43 2.58 1.20 5.16
N GLY A 44 3.42 1.46 6.16
CA GLY A 44 4.75 2.06 5.95
C GLY A 44 5.65 1.17 5.08
N LEU A 45 5.64 -0.14 5.31
CA LEU A 45 6.35 -1.10 4.45
C LEU A 45 5.80 -1.09 3.02
N ALA A 46 4.47 -1.13 2.87
CA ALA A 46 3.82 -1.09 1.56
C ALA A 46 4.19 0.19 0.78
N GLN A 47 4.23 1.34 1.46
CA GLN A 47 4.64 2.62 0.87
C GLN A 47 6.09 2.62 0.41
N ALA A 48 7.00 2.05 1.20
CA ALA A 48 8.41 1.94 0.82
C ALA A 48 8.58 1.14 -0.48
N VAL A 49 7.86 0.02 -0.61
CA VAL A 49 7.91 -0.85 -1.80
C VAL A 49 7.25 -0.20 -3.03
N LEU A 50 6.18 0.58 -2.84
CA LEU A 50 5.44 1.19 -3.95
C LEU A 50 6.31 2.10 -4.81
N LYS A 51 7.30 2.78 -4.21
CA LYS A 51 8.27 3.60 -4.94
C LYS A 51 9.08 2.76 -5.94
N ASP A 52 9.60 1.63 -5.49
CA ASP A 52 10.44 0.76 -6.32
C ASP A 52 9.61 0.08 -7.42
N VAL A 53 8.38 -0.34 -7.09
CA VAL A 53 7.43 -0.86 -8.08
C VAL A 53 7.13 0.18 -9.15
N SER A 54 7.02 1.46 -8.79
CA SER A 54 6.77 2.54 -9.75
C SER A 54 7.94 2.72 -10.73
N PHE A 55 9.18 2.61 -10.26
CA PHE A 55 10.35 2.66 -11.16
C PHE A 55 10.43 1.42 -12.06
N PHE A 56 10.13 0.25 -11.50
CA PHE A 56 10.09 -0.99 -12.26
C PHE A 56 9.04 -0.93 -13.37
N GLU A 57 7.86 -0.39 -13.08
CA GLU A 57 6.76 -0.19 -14.04
C GLU A 57 7.20 0.62 -15.27
N VAL A 58 7.86 1.77 -15.04
CA VAL A 58 8.37 2.63 -16.12
C VAL A 58 9.45 1.91 -16.92
N ALA A 59 10.39 1.24 -16.25
CA ALA A 59 11.45 0.50 -16.91
C ALA A 59 10.88 -0.62 -17.80
N LEU A 60 9.87 -1.34 -17.30
CA LEU A 60 9.18 -2.41 -18.02
C LEU A 60 8.42 -1.87 -19.23
N ARG A 61 7.64 -0.79 -19.08
CA ARG A 61 6.94 -0.14 -20.20
C ARG A 61 7.92 0.27 -21.29
N ASN A 62 9.04 0.89 -20.93
CA ASN A 62 10.06 1.30 -21.89
C ASN A 62 10.76 0.11 -22.56
N ALA A 63 10.90 -1.02 -21.86
CA ALA A 63 11.43 -2.24 -22.46
C ALA A 63 10.48 -2.84 -23.50
N TYR A 64 9.18 -2.87 -23.20
CA TYR A 64 8.15 -3.28 -24.17
C TYR A 64 8.09 -2.36 -25.37
N ASP A 65 8.12 -1.04 -25.16
CA ASP A 65 8.13 -0.06 -26.24
C ASP A 65 9.29 -0.32 -27.24
N ARG A 66 10.50 -0.53 -26.72
CA ARG A 66 11.66 -0.88 -27.57
C ARG A 66 11.49 -2.21 -28.29
N ALA A 67 11.01 -3.24 -27.61
CA ALA A 67 10.86 -4.57 -28.18
C ALA A 67 9.81 -4.58 -29.31
N ILE A 68 8.67 -3.95 -29.08
CA ILE A 68 7.57 -3.87 -30.06
C ILE A 68 7.99 -2.98 -31.24
N SER A 69 8.55 -1.80 -30.98
CA SER A 69 9.00 -0.88 -32.04
C SER A 69 10.11 -1.47 -32.91
N SER A 70 10.90 -2.43 -32.41
CA SER A 70 11.93 -3.10 -33.20
C SER A 70 11.40 -4.07 -34.26
N THR A 71 10.15 -4.51 -34.14
CA THR A 71 9.53 -5.52 -35.02
C THR A 71 8.29 -5.00 -35.74
N TRP A 72 7.67 -3.94 -35.23
CA TRP A 72 6.47 -3.32 -35.81
C TRP A 72 6.82 -2.11 -36.70
N SER A 73 6.40 -2.16 -37.97
CA SER A 73 6.63 -1.10 -38.97
C SER A 73 5.38 -0.26 -39.29
N GLY A 74 4.30 -0.40 -38.51
CA GLY A 74 3.06 0.36 -38.72
C GLY A 74 3.19 1.79 -38.23
N SER A 75 2.70 2.75 -39.01
CA SER A 75 2.72 4.20 -38.71
C SER A 75 1.74 4.62 -37.61
N ASP A 76 0.85 3.74 -37.19
CA ASP A 76 -0.14 4.02 -36.16
C ASP A 76 0.52 3.86 -34.78
N HIS A 77 1.22 4.91 -34.38
CA HIS A 77 1.65 5.08 -33.01
C HIS A 77 0.41 5.22 -32.13
N TRP A 78 0.40 4.51 -31.02
CA TRP A 78 -0.63 4.57 -29.99
C TRP A 78 -0.64 5.97 -29.37
N CYS A 79 -1.43 6.86 -29.97
CA CYS A 79 -1.91 8.13 -29.45
C CYS A 79 -3.43 8.06 -29.32
#